data_AF-A0A4Q9LP03-F1
#
_entry.id   AF-A0A4Q9LP03-F1
#
_cell.length_a   1.000
_cell.length_b   1.000
_cell.length_c   1.000
_cell.angle_alpha   90.00
_cell.angle_beta   90.00
_cell.angle_gamma   90.00
#
_symmetry.space_group_name_H-M   'P 1'
#
loop_
_entity.id
_entity.type
_entity.pdbx_description
1 polymer ?
#
loop_
_entity_poly.entity_id
_entity_poly.type
_entity_poly.pdbx_seq_one_letter_code
_entity_poly.pdbx_strand_id
1 'polypeptide(L)'
;MLTFPGEDTNILLKNGLPIFNLPMPFIGANVTCKIYKVTPFQASARITHIEDQKCYITYRGVFRSLDILANTAEDIYVTDVLKSGQILKALIISYGENNGLILSKNF
;
A
#
# COMPACT_ATOMS: atom_id res chain seq x y z
N MET A 1 31.42 -1.49 -4.59
CA MET A 1 31.61 -0.48 -5.65
C MET A 1 30.37 0.38 -5.74
N LEU A 2 30.50 1.71 -5.71
CA LEU A 2 29.41 2.63 -6.00
C LEU A 2 29.46 3.01 -7.48
N THR A 3 28.33 3.05 -8.16
CA THR A 3 28.21 3.52 -9.55
C THR A 3 27.28 4.71 -9.55
N PHE A 4 27.78 5.85 -10.04
CA PHE A 4 27.03 7.10 -10.01
C PHE A 4 26.14 7.25 -11.24
N PRO A 5 25.03 8.00 -11.13
CA PRO A 5 24.23 8.36 -12.30
C PRO A 5 25.10 9.07 -13.35
N GLY A 6 25.02 8.65 -14.62
CA GLY A 6 25.74 9.25 -15.74
C GLY A 6 27.02 8.51 -16.19
N GLU A 7 27.49 7.51 -15.44
CA GLU A 7 28.58 6.64 -15.89
C GLU A 7 28.05 5.61 -16.91
N ASP A 8 27.04 4.82 -16.53
CA ASP A 8 26.31 3.87 -17.42
C ASP A 8 24.87 3.60 -16.97
N THR A 9 24.39 4.34 -15.97
CA THR A 9 23.09 4.12 -15.34
C THR A 9 22.47 5.45 -14.97
N ASN A 10 21.14 5.48 -14.82
CA ASN A 10 20.42 6.68 -14.40
C ASN A 10 20.17 6.73 -12.88
N ILE A 11 20.69 5.76 -12.12
CA ILE A 11 20.41 5.59 -10.69
C ILE A 11 21.68 5.24 -9.92
N LEU A 12 21.73 5.61 -8.65
CA LEU A 12 22.86 5.29 -7.79
C LEU A 12 22.85 3.79 -7.46
N LEU A 13 23.90 3.06 -7.85
CA LEU A 13 24.06 1.65 -7.52
C LEU A 13 25.13 1.44 -6.46
N LYS A 14 24.93 0.43 -5.60
CA LYS A 14 25.94 -0.15 -4.71
C LYS A 14 26.05 -1.64 -5.00
N ASN A 15 27.21 -2.06 -5.46
CA ASN A 15 27.49 -3.44 -5.86
C ASN A 15 26.54 -3.95 -6.96
N GLY A 16 26.22 -3.10 -7.94
CA GLY A 16 25.31 -3.42 -9.04
C GLY A 16 23.81 -3.37 -8.69
N LEU A 17 23.47 -3.06 -7.43
CA LEU A 17 22.07 -2.96 -6.98
C LEU A 17 21.68 -1.51 -6.68
N PRO A 18 20.44 -1.09 -6.96
CA PRO A 18 19.95 0.25 -6.61
C PRO A 18 20.08 0.52 -5.12
N ILE A 19 20.69 1.66 -4.75
CA ILE A 19 20.75 2.10 -3.35
C ILE A 19 19.36 2.48 -2.85
N PHE A 20 18.56 3.10 -3.71
CA PHE A 20 17.16 3.38 -3.46
C PHE A 20 16.33 2.51 -4.38
N ASN A 21 15.76 1.45 -3.81
CA ASN A 21 14.68 0.76 -4.48
C ASN A 21 13.38 1.49 -4.14
N LEU A 22 12.75 2.09 -5.14
CA LEU A 22 11.45 2.76 -5.03
C LEU A 22 10.41 1.79 -5.58
N PRO A 23 9.93 0.82 -4.79
CA PRO A 23 8.95 -0.14 -5.29
C PRO A 23 7.71 0.62 -5.70
N MET A 24 7.40 0.57 -7.00
CA MET A 24 6.22 1.21 -7.55
C MET A 24 4.99 0.34 -7.29
N PRO A 25 3.89 0.91 -6.78
CA PRO A 25 2.66 0.17 -6.60
C PRO A 25 2.10 -0.26 -7.95
N PHE A 26 1.66 -1.52 -8.05
CA PHE A 26 0.94 -2.03 -9.21
C PHE A 26 -0.29 -2.82 -8.77
N ILE A 27 -1.29 -2.91 -9.63
CA ILE A 27 -2.52 -3.68 -9.36
C ILE A 27 -2.14 -5.16 -9.22
N GLY A 28 -2.62 -5.80 -8.16
CA GLY A 28 -2.27 -7.17 -7.79
C GLY A 28 -1.07 -7.29 -6.86
N ALA A 29 -0.39 -6.18 -6.52
CA ALA A 29 0.72 -6.23 -5.57
C ALA A 29 0.21 -6.41 -4.13
N ASN A 30 0.90 -7.26 -3.37
CA ASN A 30 0.73 -7.38 -1.93
C ASN A 30 1.44 -6.24 -1.22
N VAL A 31 0.73 -5.59 -0.30
CA VAL A 31 1.25 -4.45 0.45
C VAL A 31 1.08 -4.64 1.94
N THR A 32 2.04 -4.15 2.71
CA THR A 32 1.88 -3.95 4.15
C THR A 32 1.55 -2.50 4.40
N CYS A 33 0.50 -2.24 5.17
CA CYS A 33 0.02 -0.89 5.41
C CYS A 33 -0.35 -0.67 6.89
N LYS A 34 -0.26 0.58 7.33
CA LYS A 34 -0.69 1.03 8.66
C LYS A 34 -1.88 1.97 8.52
N ILE A 35 -2.99 1.63 9.15
CA ILE A 35 -4.19 2.44 9.17
C ILE A 35 -3.95 3.67 10.05
N TYR A 36 -4.30 4.85 9.55
CA TYR A 36 -4.15 6.12 10.29
C TYR A 36 -5.46 6.89 10.47
N LYS A 37 -6.51 6.55 9.69
CA LYS A 37 -7.84 7.15 9.82
C LYS A 37 -8.89 6.11 9.49
N VAL A 38 -9.95 6.06 10.29
CA VAL A 38 -11.10 5.18 10.06
C VAL A 38 -12.37 6.02 10.16
N THR A 39 -13.28 5.82 9.23
CA THR A 39 -14.66 6.33 9.25
C THR A 39 -15.61 5.14 9.01
N PRO A 40 -16.93 5.29 9.21
CA PRO A 40 -17.86 4.16 9.04
C PRO A 40 -17.81 3.49 7.67
N PHE A 41 -17.45 4.23 6.62
CA PHE A 41 -17.48 3.74 5.23
C PHE A 41 -16.10 3.56 4.60
N GLN A 42 -15.03 4.04 5.23
CA GLN A 42 -13.68 3.93 4.69
C GLN A 42 -12.60 3.93 5.76
N ALA A 43 -11.48 3.28 5.47
CA ALA A 43 -10.25 3.43 6.23
C ALA A 43 -9.13 3.91 5.32
N SER A 44 -8.37 4.91 5.77
CA SER A 44 -7.15 5.34 5.10
C SER A 44 -5.92 4.74 5.76
N ALA A 45 -5.01 4.25 4.93
CA ALA A 45 -3.77 3.59 5.35
C ALA A 45 -2.56 4.18 4.64
N ARG A 46 -1.40 4.08 5.29
CA ARG A 46 -0.09 4.35 4.70
C ARG A 46 0.56 3.03 4.34
N ILE A 47 0.90 2.85 3.08
CA ILE A 47 1.63 1.67 2.62
C ILE A 47 3.10 1.85 3.01
N THR A 48 3.64 0.85 3.68
CA THR A 48 5.04 0.84 4.16
C THR A 48 5.90 -0.14 3.40
N HIS A 49 5.30 -1.19 2.82
CA HIS A 49 6.00 -2.18 2.00
C HIS A 49 5.13 -2.58 0.81
N ILE A 50 5.76 -2.84 -0.34
CA ILE A 50 5.17 -3.41 -1.56
C ILE A 50 6.03 -4.62 -1.94
N GLU A 51 5.44 -5.81 -2.07
CA GLU A 51 6.16 -7.06 -2.36
C GLU A 51 7.38 -7.27 -1.44
N ASP A 52 7.17 -7.09 -0.13
CA ASP A 52 8.18 -7.16 0.93
C ASP A 52 9.33 -6.13 0.83
N GLN A 53 9.30 -5.23 -0.15
CA GLN A 53 10.25 -4.13 -0.28
C GLN A 53 9.76 -2.90 0.46
N LYS A 54 10.61 -2.35 1.34
CA LYS A 54 10.29 -1.14 2.11
C LYS A 54 10.15 0.06 1.18
N CYS A 55 9.02 0.75 1.29
CA CYS A 55 8.79 2.00 0.61
C CYS A 55 9.55 3.13 1.32
N TYR A 56 10.35 3.89 0.58
CA TYR A 56 10.97 5.13 1.08
C TYR A 56 10.03 6.35 0.94
N ILE A 57 9.05 6.26 0.05
CA ILE A 57 7.97 7.23 -0.09
C ILE A 57 6.67 6.68 0.47
N THR A 58 5.83 7.56 1.00
CA THR A 58 4.55 7.16 1.59
C THR A 58 3.48 7.11 0.51
N TYR A 59 2.96 5.92 0.22
CA TYR A 59 1.77 5.78 -0.62
C TYR A 59 0.52 5.75 0.27
N ARG A 60 -0.53 6.46 -0.17
CA ARG A 60 -1.84 6.44 0.47
C ARG A 60 -2.65 5.27 -0.10
N GLY A 61 -3.18 4.45 0.80
CA GLY A 61 -4.15 3.40 0.50
C GLY A 61 -5.51 3.70 1.14
N VAL A 62 -6.58 3.20 0.53
CA VAL A 62 -7.95 3.34 1.00
C VAL A 62 -8.66 2.01 0.94
N PHE A 63 -9.26 1.60 2.05
CA PHE A 63 -10.23 0.51 2.11
C PHE A 63 -11.63 1.10 2.09
N ARG A 64 -12.47 0.65 1.17
CA ARG A 64 -13.89 1.03 1.12
C ARG A 64 -14.72 -0.08 1.74
N SER A 65 -15.91 0.26 2.25
CA SER A 65 -16.87 -0.74 2.74
C SER A 65 -17.12 -1.86 1.73
N LEU A 66 -17.33 -1.52 0.45
CA LEU A 66 -17.57 -2.50 -0.62
C LEU A 66 -16.42 -3.52 -0.80
N ASP A 67 -15.17 -3.11 -0.55
CA ASP A 67 -13.99 -3.98 -0.75
C ASP A 67 -13.64 -4.80 0.51
N ILE A 68 -14.22 -4.44 1.66
CA ILE A 68 -14.11 -5.19 2.92
C ILE A 68 -15.24 -6.23 3.03
N LEU A 69 -16.41 -5.93 2.46
CA LEU A 69 -17.67 -6.66 2.64
C LEU A 69 -17.94 -7.65 1.50
N ALA A 70 -16.93 -8.39 1.07
CA ALA A 70 -17.12 -9.37 0.00
C ALA A 70 -18.06 -10.54 0.36
N ASN A 71 -18.61 -10.65 1.60
CA ASN A 71 -19.28 -11.89 2.01
C ASN A 71 -20.33 -11.86 3.16
N THR A 72 -20.93 -10.74 3.56
CA THR A 72 -21.89 -10.78 4.69
C THR A 72 -23.12 -9.88 4.50
N ALA A 73 -24.29 -10.46 4.74
CA ALA A 73 -25.63 -9.92 4.54
C ALA A 73 -26.10 -8.91 5.62
N GLU A 74 -25.18 -8.21 6.28
CA GLU A 74 -25.49 -7.25 7.36
C GLU A 74 -24.65 -5.98 7.25
N ASP A 75 -25.18 -4.88 7.78
CA ASP A 75 -24.59 -3.53 7.85
C ASP A 75 -23.31 -3.49 8.71
N ILE A 76 -22.24 -4.12 8.25
CA ILE A 76 -20.94 -4.09 8.91
C ILE A 76 -20.22 -2.80 8.49
N TYR A 77 -19.90 -1.94 9.46
CA TYR A 77 -19.14 -0.73 9.20
C TYR A 77 -17.64 -1.02 9.16
N VAL A 78 -16.90 -0.20 8.41
CA VAL A 78 -15.43 -0.32 8.36
C VAL A 78 -14.80 -0.12 9.75
N THR A 79 -15.45 0.68 10.60
CA THR A 79 -15.07 0.88 12.00
C THR A 79 -15.11 -0.37 12.84
N ASP A 80 -15.87 -1.39 12.45
CA ASP A 80 -16.00 -2.64 13.21
C ASP A 80 -14.83 -3.59 12.89
N VAL A 81 -14.32 -3.52 11.66
CA VAL A 81 -13.28 -4.42 11.13
C VAL A 81 -11.88 -3.84 11.27
N LEU A 82 -11.73 -2.53 11.10
CA LEU A 82 -10.45 -1.84 11.01
C LEU A 82 -10.31 -0.79 12.11
N LYS A 83 -9.12 -0.73 12.73
CA LYS A 83 -8.82 0.24 13.79
C LYS A 83 -7.63 1.12 13.43
N SER A 84 -7.65 2.38 13.87
CA SER A 84 -6.51 3.27 13.70
C SER A 84 -5.28 2.72 14.42
N GLY A 85 -4.11 2.82 13.79
CA GLY A 85 -2.86 2.26 14.29
C GLY A 85 -2.60 0.80 13.88
N GLN A 86 -3.63 0.06 13.44
CA GLN A 86 -3.50 -1.32 13.00
C GLN A 86 -2.59 -1.45 11.78
N ILE A 87 -1.77 -2.50 11.76
CA ILE A 87 -0.91 -2.87 10.63
C ILE A 87 -1.44 -4.17 10.04
N LEU A 88 -1.60 -4.23 8.71
CA LEU A 88 -2.12 -5.42 8.03
C LEU A 88 -1.58 -5.54 6.59
N LYS A 89 -1.67 -6.76 6.05
CA LYS A 89 -1.41 -7.05 4.64
C LYS A 89 -2.68 -6.88 3.81
N ALA A 90 -2.55 -6.32 2.62
CA ALA A 90 -3.64 -6.06 1.69
C ALA A 90 -3.17 -6.20 0.24
N LEU A 91 -4.13 -6.24 -0.69
CA LEU A 91 -3.90 -6.28 -2.13
C LEU A 91 -4.28 -4.94 -2.76
N ILE A 92 -3.45 -4.40 -3.66
CA ILE A 92 -3.85 -3.26 -4.49
C ILE A 92 -4.80 -3.76 -5.58
N ILE A 93 -6.05 -3.29 -5.58
CA ILE A 93 -7.06 -3.69 -6.58
C ILE A 93 -7.32 -2.61 -7.64
N SER A 94 -6.98 -1.37 -7.34
CA SER A 94 -7.07 -0.26 -8.29
C SER A 94 -6.13 0.86 -7.88
N TYR A 95 -5.65 1.64 -8.87
CA TYR A 95 -4.93 2.87 -8.60
C TYR A 95 -5.81 3.92 -7.91
N GLY A 96 -7.13 3.75 -7.97
CA GLY A 96 -8.08 4.73 -7.49
C GLY A 96 -8.03 6.02 -8.30
N GLU A 97 -8.63 7.05 -7.76
CA GLU A 97 -8.50 8.43 -8.26
C GLU A 97 -7.69 9.26 -7.25
N ASN A 98 -8.24 10.39 -6.79
CA ASN A 98 -7.52 11.37 -5.98
C ASN A 98 -7.29 10.96 -4.51
N ASN A 99 -7.92 9.89 -4.04
CA ASN A 99 -7.89 9.51 -2.63
C ASN A 99 -6.83 8.45 -2.29
N GLY A 100 -6.07 7.97 -3.27
CA GLY A 100 -5.05 6.94 -3.09
C GLY A 100 -5.48 5.58 -3.64
N LEU A 101 -4.56 4.62 -3.53
CA LEU A 101 -4.69 3.27 -4.05
C LEU A 101 -5.83 2.54 -3.33
N ILE A 102 -6.69 1.85 -4.07
CA ILE A 102 -7.76 1.05 -3.45
C ILE A 102 -7.18 -0.28 -3.01
N LEU A 103 -7.39 -0.59 -1.73
CA LEU A 103 -6.90 -1.79 -1.08
C LEU A 103 -8.04 -2.73 -0.74
N SER A 104 -7.84 -4.02 -1.00
CA SER A 104 -8.71 -5.09 -0.51
C SER A 104 -7.99 -5.90 0.56
N LYS A 105 -8.72 -6.30 1.60
CA LYS A 105 -8.22 -7.19 2.63
C LYS A 105 -8.36 -8.62 2.11
N ASN A 106 -7.26 -9.29 1.80
CA ASN A 106 -7.29 -10.73 1.52
C ASN A 106 -7.80 -11.47 2.78
N PHE A 107 -8.89 -12.21 2.64
CA PHE A 107 -9.37 -13.16 3.64
C PHE A 107 -8.65 -14.50 3.49
#